data_AF-A0A7C7KKH7-F1
#
_entry.id   AF-A0A7C7KKH7-F1
#
_cell.length_a   1.000
_cell.length_b   1.000
_cell.length_c   1.000
_cell.angle_alpha   90.00
_cell.angle_beta   90.00
_cell.angle_gamma   90.00
#
_symmetry.space_group_name_H-M   'P 1'
#
loop_
_entity.id
_entity.type
_entity.pdbx_description
1 polymer ?
#
loop_
_entity_poly.entity_id
_entity_poly.type
_entity_poly.pdbx_seq_one_letter_code
_entity_poly.pdbx_strand_id
1 'polypeptide(L)'
;ASFEDRLLTRWVEGEASRADQLFGMDGKNFDIIARTYLSDIRSEPVPGTTEVTYHVPLVDYLELCPKITGRYWRLVNRPVKAGWVRMDPDVGESSRQRTARLLKERVRTSLTADCASRIAKMDDAFASLFADPVDRILGLLSESVQAEMPMSAAVREDWPPCFESAVAELSQGINVNHTGRVFLAAMSRAMGHTPEVTISFFANAPDYSADTTTYQVNHIYERKYTPHGCAALKTGARCPVSFGDDRLCDQEWMTHPLKYLRAKQRRRYQEENQAEIQADESTAGTSQNRPIDVAESNELDDSS
;
A
#
# COMPACT_ATOMS: atom_id res chain seq x y z
N ALA A 1 4.11 1.60 22.56
CA ALA A 1 4.39 0.48 21.65
C ALA A 1 5.82 0.61 21.17
N SER A 2 6.65 -0.37 21.50
CA SER A 2 8.03 -0.49 21.01
C SER A 2 8.05 -0.63 19.47
N PHE A 3 9.23 -0.56 18.86
CA PHE A 3 9.36 -0.84 17.41
C PHE A 3 8.88 -2.26 17.07
N GLU A 4 9.22 -3.22 17.92
CA GLU A 4 8.81 -4.63 17.80
C GLU A 4 7.30 -4.81 17.89
N ASP A 5 6.63 -4.14 18.83
CA ASP A 5 5.16 -4.17 18.94
C ASP A 5 4.49 -3.68 17.66
N ARG A 6 5.05 -2.63 17.05
CA ARG A 6 4.51 -2.05 15.80
C ARG A 6 4.71 -3.00 14.62
N LEU A 7 5.89 -3.64 14.53
CA LEU A 7 6.18 -4.60 13.46
C LEU A 7 5.27 -5.82 13.58
N LEU A 8 5.13 -6.37 14.79
CA LEU A 8 4.24 -7.49 15.08
C LEU A 8 2.80 -7.15 14.71
N THR A 9 2.28 -6.01 15.17
CA THR A 9 0.91 -5.58 14.87
C THR A 9 0.67 -5.45 13.37
N ARG A 10 1.63 -4.90 12.62
CA ARG A 10 1.53 -4.78 11.16
C ARG A 10 1.56 -6.12 10.45
N TRP A 11 2.44 -7.03 10.88
CA TRP A 11 2.52 -8.37 10.30
C TRP A 11 1.23 -9.16 10.56
N VAL A 12 0.74 -9.15 11.81
CA VAL A 12 -0.53 -9.81 12.17
C VAL A 12 -1.70 -9.24 11.37
N GLU A 13 -1.80 -7.92 11.21
CA GLU A 13 -2.86 -7.31 10.40
C GLU A 13 -2.79 -7.73 8.93
N GLY A 14 -1.57 -7.85 8.38
CA GLY A 14 -1.34 -8.35 7.02
C GLY A 14 -1.81 -9.79 6.85
N GLU A 15 -1.36 -10.70 7.72
CA GLU A 15 -1.73 -12.12 7.67
C GLU A 15 -3.22 -12.34 7.94
N ALA A 16 -3.81 -11.64 8.91
CA ALA A 16 -5.24 -11.73 9.19
C ALA A 16 -6.07 -11.21 7.99
N SER A 17 -5.63 -10.13 7.33
CA SER A 17 -6.30 -9.62 6.12
C SER A 17 -6.20 -10.58 4.94
N ARG A 18 -5.05 -11.26 4.80
CA ARG A 18 -4.88 -12.32 3.80
C ARG A 18 -5.81 -13.50 4.08
N ALA A 19 -5.91 -13.92 5.35
CA ALA A 19 -6.81 -14.98 5.77
C ALA A 19 -8.29 -14.65 5.44
N ASP A 20 -8.74 -13.43 5.75
CA ASP A 20 -10.10 -12.94 5.41
C ASP A 20 -10.42 -13.09 3.92
N GLN A 21 -9.49 -12.68 3.05
CA GLN A 21 -9.64 -12.83 1.60
C GLN A 21 -9.75 -14.30 1.17
N LEU A 22 -8.84 -15.16 1.68
CA LEU A 22 -8.81 -16.59 1.34
C LEU A 22 -10.09 -17.30 1.81
N PHE A 23 -10.55 -17.03 3.04
CA PHE A 23 -11.79 -17.57 3.58
C PHE A 23 -13.00 -17.06 2.80
N GLY A 24 -12.98 -15.81 2.36
CA GLY A 24 -14.01 -15.23 1.51
C GLY A 24 -14.12 -15.93 0.14
N MET A 25 -13.04 -16.51 -0.38
CA MET A 25 -13.00 -17.21 -1.68
C MET A 25 -13.32 -18.70 -1.58
N ASP A 26 -12.83 -19.39 -0.54
CA ASP A 26 -12.97 -20.84 -0.41
C ASP A 26 -14.35 -21.22 0.16
N GLY A 27 -15.28 -21.56 -0.72
CA GLY A 27 -16.60 -22.06 -0.31
C GLY A 27 -16.64 -23.51 0.11
N LYS A 28 -15.71 -24.35 -0.37
CA LYS A 28 -15.77 -25.80 -0.14
C LYS A 28 -15.33 -26.16 1.26
N ASN A 29 -14.30 -25.48 1.76
CA ASN A 29 -13.71 -25.78 3.07
C ASN A 29 -14.13 -24.78 4.16
N PHE A 30 -14.96 -23.78 3.84
CA PHE A 30 -15.28 -22.69 4.76
C PHE A 30 -15.81 -23.18 6.11
N ASP A 31 -16.79 -24.08 6.12
CA ASP A 31 -17.38 -24.62 7.36
C ASP A 31 -16.33 -25.32 8.22
N ILE A 32 -15.41 -26.08 7.60
CA ILE A 32 -14.34 -26.78 8.31
C ILE A 32 -13.39 -25.76 8.95
N ILE A 33 -12.96 -24.77 8.16
CA ILE A 33 -12.07 -23.71 8.63
C ILE A 33 -12.72 -22.93 9.77
N ALA A 34 -13.98 -22.53 9.60
CA ALA A 34 -14.72 -21.74 10.58
C ALA A 34 -14.87 -22.48 11.92
N ARG A 35 -15.11 -23.80 11.92
CA ARG A 35 -15.15 -24.64 13.14
C ARG A 35 -13.83 -24.70 13.90
N THR A 36 -12.71 -24.40 13.25
CA THR A 36 -11.40 -24.29 13.92
C THR A 36 -11.27 -23.02 14.77
N TYR A 37 -12.06 -21.99 14.45
CA TYR A 37 -11.94 -20.65 15.03
C TYR A 37 -13.17 -20.22 15.83
N LEU A 38 -14.34 -20.79 15.54
CA LEU A 38 -15.61 -20.57 16.22
C LEU A 38 -15.99 -21.82 16.99
N SER A 39 -16.80 -21.64 18.03
CA SER A 39 -17.32 -22.74 18.85
C SER A 39 -18.20 -23.69 18.02
N ASP A 40 -18.95 -23.15 17.05
CA ASP A 40 -19.74 -23.90 16.07
C ASP A 40 -20.09 -22.98 14.88
N ILE A 41 -20.66 -23.54 13.80
CA ILE A 41 -21.19 -22.79 12.66
C ILE A 41 -22.35 -23.57 12.02
N ARG A 42 -23.36 -22.85 11.53
CA ARG A 42 -24.43 -23.44 10.71
C ARG A 42 -24.54 -22.74 9.38
N SER A 43 -24.84 -23.51 8.34
CA SER A 43 -25.07 -23.05 6.98
C SER A 43 -26.49 -23.44 6.56
N GLU A 44 -27.24 -22.48 6.04
CA GLU A 44 -28.59 -22.69 5.50
C GLU A 44 -28.61 -22.27 4.02
N PRO A 45 -29.01 -23.14 3.08
CA PRO A 45 -29.13 -22.76 1.68
C PRO A 45 -30.29 -21.77 1.52
N VAL A 46 -30.07 -20.73 0.72
CA VAL A 46 -31.12 -19.75 0.42
C VAL A 46 -32.04 -20.35 -0.65
N PRO A 47 -33.36 -20.47 -0.39
CA PRO A 47 -34.29 -21.07 -1.35
C PRO A 47 -34.26 -20.35 -2.69
N GLY A 48 -34.06 -21.12 -3.77
CA GLY A 48 -34.05 -20.60 -5.15
C GLY A 48 -32.71 -20.01 -5.60
N THR A 49 -31.64 -20.08 -4.81
CA THR A 49 -30.28 -19.69 -5.23
C THR A 49 -29.24 -20.75 -4.86
N THR A 50 -28.02 -20.59 -5.36
CA THR A 50 -26.85 -21.39 -4.95
C THR A 50 -26.14 -20.80 -3.73
N GLU A 51 -26.71 -19.75 -3.12
CA GLU A 51 -26.09 -19.06 -2.00
C GLU A 51 -26.41 -19.72 -0.67
N VAL A 52 -25.46 -19.59 0.26
CA VAL A 52 -25.56 -20.14 1.61
C VAL A 52 -25.51 -18.99 2.60
N THR A 53 -26.43 -19.00 3.56
CA THR A 53 -26.41 -18.09 4.70
C THR A 53 -25.81 -18.77 5.92
N TYR A 54 -24.79 -18.14 6.48
CA TYR A 54 -24.10 -18.61 7.67
C TYR A 54 -24.72 -18.05 8.95
N HIS A 55 -24.63 -18.85 10.00
CA HIS A 55 -25.07 -18.52 11.35
C HIS A 55 -23.95 -18.81 12.33
N VAL A 56 -23.66 -17.82 13.18
CA VAL A 56 -22.58 -17.86 14.17
C VAL A 56 -23.19 -17.91 15.57
N PRO A 57 -22.62 -18.67 16.52
CA PRO A 57 -23.05 -18.64 17.91
C PRO A 57 -23.01 -17.23 18.50
N LEU A 58 -24.04 -16.88 19.28
CA LEU A 58 -24.16 -15.56 19.91
C LEU A 58 -22.93 -15.18 20.76
N VAL A 59 -22.34 -16.16 21.45
CA VAL A 59 -21.16 -15.96 22.31
C VAL A 59 -19.95 -15.54 21.47
N ASP A 60 -19.63 -16.29 20.42
CA ASP A 60 -18.50 -15.98 19.53
C ASP A 60 -18.72 -14.63 18.83
N TYR A 61 -19.95 -14.34 18.42
CA TYR A 61 -20.29 -13.05 17.81
C TYR A 61 -20.02 -11.88 18.75
N LEU A 62 -20.48 -11.96 20.01
CA LEU A 62 -20.29 -10.91 21.01
C LEU A 62 -18.83 -10.72 21.41
N GLU A 63 -18.04 -11.79 21.42
CA GLU A 63 -16.60 -11.74 21.68
C GLU A 63 -15.85 -11.00 20.55
N LEU A 64 -16.19 -11.31 19.29
CA LEU A 64 -15.42 -10.88 18.12
C LEU A 64 -15.91 -9.55 17.52
N CYS A 65 -17.20 -9.23 17.59
CA CYS A 65 -17.77 -8.05 16.94
C CYS A 65 -17.27 -6.68 17.46
N PRO A 66 -16.88 -6.47 18.74
CA PRO A 66 -16.53 -5.13 19.23
C PRO A 66 -15.34 -4.48 18.51
N LYS A 67 -14.48 -5.30 17.89
CA LYS A 67 -13.30 -4.84 17.14
C LYS A 67 -13.61 -4.50 15.68
N ILE A 68 -14.83 -4.78 15.21
CA ILE A 68 -15.24 -4.56 13.83
C ILE A 68 -16.16 -3.32 13.74
N THR A 69 -15.73 -2.34 12.95
CA THR A 69 -16.48 -1.10 12.76
C THR A 69 -17.65 -1.31 11.79
N GLY A 70 -18.84 -0.80 12.16
CA GLY A 70 -19.99 -0.71 11.26
C GLY A 70 -21.32 -0.94 11.97
N ARG A 71 -22.41 -0.38 11.43
CA ARG A 71 -23.75 -0.57 12.01
C ARG A 71 -24.20 -2.02 11.94
N TYR A 72 -23.79 -2.75 10.90
CA TYR A 72 -24.09 -4.18 10.73
C TYR A 72 -23.62 -5.04 11.91
N TRP A 73 -22.47 -4.69 12.51
CA TRP A 73 -21.83 -5.45 13.58
C TRP A 73 -22.43 -5.23 14.97
N ARG A 74 -23.43 -4.34 15.08
CA ARG A 74 -24.15 -4.13 16.32
C ARG A 74 -25.20 -5.22 16.46
N LEU A 75 -25.18 -5.95 17.58
CA LEU A 75 -26.13 -7.04 17.84
C LEU A 75 -27.61 -6.59 17.69
N VAL A 76 -27.93 -5.35 18.09
CA VAL A 76 -29.29 -4.78 17.95
C VAL A 76 -29.80 -4.74 16.50
N ASN A 77 -28.89 -4.77 15.52
CA ASN A 77 -29.20 -4.75 14.10
C ASN A 77 -29.16 -6.14 13.47
N ARG A 78 -29.06 -7.23 14.26
CA ARG A 78 -28.93 -8.60 13.77
C ARG A 78 -30.09 -9.51 14.19
N PRO A 79 -30.59 -10.37 13.27
CA PRO A 79 -31.52 -11.41 13.64
C PRO A 79 -30.80 -12.43 14.52
N VAL A 80 -31.34 -12.65 15.72
CA VAL A 80 -30.89 -13.69 16.63
C VAL A 80 -32.04 -14.66 16.88
N LYS A 81 -31.82 -15.94 16.62
CA LYS A 81 -32.81 -17.00 16.87
C LYS A 81 -32.16 -18.17 17.57
N ALA A 82 -32.72 -18.57 18.71
CA ALA A 82 -32.23 -19.72 19.50
C ALA A 82 -30.71 -19.70 19.77
N GLY A 83 -30.12 -18.52 20.02
CA GLY A 83 -28.69 -18.37 20.29
C GLY A 83 -27.79 -18.26 19.05
N TRP A 84 -28.36 -18.15 17.85
CA TRP A 84 -27.64 -18.03 16.59
C TRP A 84 -27.84 -16.66 15.97
N VAL A 85 -26.74 -16.01 15.60
CA VAL A 85 -26.73 -14.73 14.89
C VAL A 85 -26.62 -15.01 13.40
N ARG A 86 -27.59 -14.51 12.63
CA ARG A 86 -27.63 -14.69 11.18
C ARG A 86 -26.74 -13.68 10.46
N MET A 87 -25.85 -14.18 9.60
CA MET A 87 -24.92 -13.40 8.80
C MET A 87 -25.53 -13.12 7.42
N ASP A 88 -26.45 -12.16 7.33
CA ASP A 88 -27.07 -11.81 6.04
C ASP A 88 -26.04 -11.22 5.06
N PRO A 89 -26.13 -11.48 3.74
CA PRO A 89 -25.31 -10.81 2.71
C PRO A 89 -25.67 -9.32 2.54
N ASP A 90 -24.91 -8.60 1.71
CA ASP A 90 -25.15 -7.21 1.30
C ASP A 90 -24.68 -6.97 -0.14
N VAL A 91 -24.92 -5.77 -0.66
CA VAL A 91 -24.43 -5.36 -1.97
C VAL A 91 -22.90 -5.51 -2.03
N GLY A 92 -22.43 -6.47 -2.83
CA GLY A 92 -21.01 -6.75 -3.02
C GLY A 92 -20.36 -7.61 -1.93
N GLU A 93 -21.11 -8.13 -0.95
CA GLU A 93 -20.56 -8.97 0.11
C GLU A 93 -21.47 -10.18 0.44
N SER A 94 -20.95 -11.38 0.25
CA SER A 94 -21.64 -12.62 0.61
C SER A 94 -21.69 -12.85 2.12
N SER A 95 -22.63 -13.70 2.56
CA SER A 95 -22.71 -14.18 3.95
C SER A 95 -21.39 -14.80 4.43
N ARG A 96 -20.69 -15.51 3.52
CA ARG A 96 -19.38 -16.10 3.78
C ARG A 96 -18.33 -15.03 4.07
N GLN A 97 -18.22 -14.01 3.22
CA GLN A 97 -17.26 -12.91 3.42
C GLN A 97 -17.53 -12.15 4.73
N ARG A 98 -18.80 -11.97 5.10
CA ARG A 98 -19.14 -11.41 6.42
C ARG A 98 -18.69 -12.32 7.55
N THR A 99 -18.91 -13.61 7.42
CA THR A 99 -18.45 -14.58 8.43
C THR A 99 -16.91 -14.61 8.49
N ALA A 100 -16.22 -14.51 7.36
CA ALA A 100 -14.76 -14.42 7.27
C ALA A 100 -14.20 -13.21 8.04
N ARG A 101 -14.89 -12.06 8.01
CA ARG A 101 -14.50 -10.89 8.82
C ARG A 101 -14.53 -11.14 10.33
N LEU A 102 -15.43 -11.99 10.84
CA LEU A 102 -15.39 -12.42 12.24
C LEU A 102 -14.19 -13.34 12.48
N LEU A 103 -13.94 -14.27 11.57
CA LEU A 103 -12.78 -15.17 11.66
C LEU A 103 -11.46 -14.39 11.65
N LYS A 104 -11.38 -13.28 10.89
CA LYS A 104 -10.24 -12.36 10.88
C LYS A 104 -9.87 -11.89 12.29
N GLU A 105 -10.86 -11.54 13.11
CA GLU A 105 -10.61 -11.10 14.50
C GLU A 105 -10.06 -12.22 15.39
N ARG A 106 -10.54 -13.46 15.19
CA ARG A 106 -10.02 -14.64 15.89
C ARG A 106 -8.59 -14.95 15.46
N VAL A 107 -8.31 -14.93 14.15
CA VAL A 107 -6.97 -15.12 13.59
C VAL A 107 -6.00 -14.07 14.13
N ARG A 108 -6.40 -12.79 14.13
CA ARG A 108 -5.58 -11.70 14.71
C ARG A 108 -5.23 -11.99 16.17
N THR A 109 -6.21 -12.41 16.96
CA THR A 109 -6.01 -12.68 18.40
C THR A 109 -5.11 -13.91 18.61
N SER A 110 -5.32 -14.99 17.85
CA SER A 110 -4.50 -16.21 17.89
C SER A 110 -3.04 -15.93 17.52
N LEU A 111 -2.80 -15.27 16.37
CA LEU A 111 -1.45 -14.95 15.91
C LEU A 111 -0.72 -14.03 16.89
N THR A 112 -1.42 -13.05 17.47
CA THR A 112 -0.82 -12.17 18.49
C THR A 112 -0.36 -12.97 19.71
N ALA A 113 -1.22 -13.86 20.22
CA ALA A 113 -0.90 -14.69 21.37
C ALA A 113 0.23 -15.69 21.08
N ASP A 114 0.22 -16.32 19.90
CA ASP A 114 1.24 -17.26 19.46
C ASP A 114 2.60 -16.58 19.33
N CYS A 115 2.64 -15.39 18.71
CA CYS A 115 3.87 -14.61 18.59
C CYS A 115 4.40 -14.18 19.97
N ALA A 116 3.54 -13.68 20.86
CA ALA A 116 3.94 -13.31 22.21
C ALA A 116 4.53 -14.51 22.99
N SER A 117 3.90 -15.68 22.87
CA SER A 117 4.37 -16.93 23.46
C SER A 117 5.72 -17.38 22.90
N ARG A 118 5.93 -17.23 21.58
CA ARG A 118 7.19 -17.58 20.92
C ARG A 118 8.31 -16.62 21.29
N ILE A 119 8.06 -15.31 21.31
CA ILE A 119 9.02 -14.29 21.73
C ILE A 119 9.43 -14.51 23.18
N ALA A 120 8.49 -14.82 24.08
CA ALA A 120 8.79 -15.09 25.49
C ALA A 120 9.67 -16.34 25.71
N LYS A 121 9.72 -17.27 24.75
CA LYS A 121 10.57 -18.48 24.80
C LYS A 121 11.92 -18.28 24.11
N MET A 122 12.15 -17.13 23.50
CA MET A 122 13.34 -16.82 22.73
C MET A 122 14.36 -16.16 23.65
N ASP A 123 15.53 -16.76 23.80
CA ASP A 123 16.68 -16.13 24.45
C ASP A 123 17.60 -15.46 23.41
N ASP A 124 18.51 -14.61 23.90
CA ASP A 124 19.42 -13.85 23.02
C ASP A 124 20.34 -14.78 22.19
N ALA A 125 20.70 -15.94 22.75
CA ALA A 125 21.52 -16.94 22.09
C ALA A 125 20.78 -17.56 20.89
N PHE A 126 19.50 -17.91 21.06
CA PHE A 126 18.66 -18.44 19.99
C PHE A 126 18.30 -17.37 18.97
N ALA A 127 18.00 -16.14 19.40
CA ALA A 127 17.75 -15.01 18.51
C ALA A 127 18.95 -14.73 17.58
N SER A 128 20.17 -14.87 18.11
CA SER A 128 21.41 -14.67 17.34
C SER A 128 21.56 -15.66 16.18
N LEU A 129 20.98 -16.86 16.26
CA LEU A 129 21.00 -17.84 15.16
C LEU A 129 20.18 -17.37 13.93
N PHE A 130 19.29 -16.40 14.12
CA PHE A 130 18.48 -15.82 13.03
C PHE A 130 19.07 -14.54 12.45
N ALA A 131 20.19 -14.03 12.96
CA ALA A 131 20.81 -12.81 12.45
C ALA A 131 21.08 -12.90 10.94
N ASP A 132 21.82 -13.92 10.49
CA ASP A 132 22.17 -14.05 9.06
C ASP A 132 20.94 -14.22 8.14
N PRO A 133 19.95 -15.10 8.44
CA PRO A 133 18.73 -15.18 7.66
C PRO A 133 17.93 -13.87 7.64
N VAL A 134 17.81 -13.18 8.78
CA VAL A 134 17.07 -11.91 8.88
C VAL A 134 17.75 -10.83 8.07
N ASP A 135 19.07 -10.69 8.18
CA ASP A 135 19.85 -9.72 7.41
C ASP A 135 19.75 -9.99 5.91
N ARG A 136 19.78 -11.26 5.48
CA ARG A 136 19.56 -11.62 4.07
C ARG A 136 18.16 -11.23 3.59
N ILE A 137 17.12 -11.48 4.38
CA ILE A 137 15.75 -11.10 4.05
C ILE A 137 15.62 -9.58 3.97
N LEU A 138 16.20 -8.84 4.92
CA LEU A 138 16.21 -7.38 4.92
C LEU A 138 16.99 -6.83 3.71
N GLY A 139 18.10 -7.46 3.34
CA GLY A 139 18.87 -7.15 2.14
C GLY A 139 18.02 -7.29 0.88
N LEU A 140 17.42 -8.47 0.66
CA LEU A 140 16.53 -8.73 -0.49
C LEU A 140 15.30 -7.82 -0.50
N LEU A 141 14.72 -7.52 0.67
CA LEU A 141 13.61 -6.58 0.76
C LEU A 141 14.07 -5.17 0.36
N SER A 142 15.25 -4.74 0.82
CA SER A 142 15.81 -3.44 0.44
C SER A 142 16.09 -3.37 -1.06
N GLU A 143 16.66 -4.43 -1.66
CA GLU A 143 16.87 -4.55 -3.10
C GLU A 143 15.55 -4.52 -3.86
N SER A 144 14.51 -5.22 -3.38
CA SER A 144 13.18 -5.20 -4.00
C SER A 144 12.52 -3.83 -3.91
N VAL A 145 12.72 -3.08 -2.81
CA VAL A 145 12.21 -1.72 -2.65
C VAL A 145 12.99 -0.72 -3.53
N GLN A 146 14.28 -0.95 -3.74
CA GLN A 146 15.09 -0.16 -4.68
C GLN A 146 14.77 -0.52 -6.15
N ALA A 147 14.50 -1.79 -6.44
CA ALA A 147 14.04 -2.27 -7.73
C ALA A 147 12.60 -1.82 -8.04
N GLU A 148 11.76 -1.64 -7.01
CA GLU A 148 10.53 -0.84 -7.04
C GLU A 148 10.84 0.67 -7.05
N MET A 149 11.80 1.10 -7.88
CA MET A 149 12.28 2.47 -8.12
C MET A 149 12.48 3.36 -6.87
N PRO A 150 13.70 3.89 -6.64
CA PRO A 150 13.87 4.94 -5.65
C PRO A 150 12.96 6.12 -6.03
N MET A 151 12.07 6.48 -5.10
CA MET A 151 11.13 7.56 -5.27
C MET A 151 11.92 8.87 -5.32
N SER A 152 12.37 9.24 -6.52
CA SER A 152 13.25 10.38 -6.75
C SER A 152 12.42 11.64 -6.97
N ALA A 153 12.71 12.68 -6.19
CA ALA A 153 12.13 14.01 -6.40
C ALA A 153 12.74 14.78 -7.58
N ALA A 154 13.62 14.17 -8.39
CA ALA A 154 14.35 14.86 -9.45
C ALA A 154 13.44 15.42 -10.55
N VAL A 155 12.24 14.87 -10.69
CA VAL A 155 11.30 15.22 -11.76
C VAL A 155 10.10 15.93 -11.15
N ARG A 156 10.02 17.25 -11.38
CA ARG A 156 8.90 18.08 -10.91
C ARG A 156 7.54 17.64 -11.47
N GLU A 157 7.53 17.10 -12.69
CA GLU A 157 6.31 16.62 -13.37
C GLU A 157 5.63 15.45 -12.63
N ASP A 158 6.38 14.71 -11.82
CA ASP A 158 5.85 13.60 -11.02
C ASP A 158 5.21 14.07 -9.71
N TRP A 159 5.39 15.34 -9.33
CA TRP A 159 4.88 15.85 -8.06
C TRP A 159 3.36 15.78 -8.01
N PRO A 160 2.79 15.36 -6.87
CA PRO A 160 1.34 15.40 -6.70
C PRO A 160 0.87 16.86 -6.66
N PRO A 161 -0.34 17.16 -7.17
CA PRO A 161 -0.84 18.53 -7.29
C PRO A 161 -0.91 19.27 -5.95
N CYS A 162 -1.17 18.54 -4.86
CA CYS A 162 -1.16 19.11 -3.50
C CYS A 162 0.23 19.56 -3.01
N PHE A 163 1.31 18.91 -3.46
CA PHE A 163 2.68 19.34 -3.15
C PHE A 163 3.10 20.51 -4.04
N GLU A 164 2.85 20.41 -5.35
CA GLU A 164 3.14 21.49 -6.32
C GLU A 164 2.45 22.79 -5.92
N SER A 165 1.17 22.74 -5.55
CA SER A 165 0.41 23.90 -5.07
C SER A 165 1.01 24.54 -3.82
N ALA A 166 1.50 23.75 -2.85
CA ALA A 166 2.11 24.29 -1.65
C ALA A 166 3.46 24.97 -1.93
N VAL A 167 4.27 24.40 -2.82
CA VAL A 167 5.53 25.02 -3.28
C VAL A 167 5.25 26.30 -4.07
N ALA A 168 4.24 26.28 -4.95
CA ALA A 168 3.84 27.44 -5.74
C ALA A 168 3.36 28.60 -4.86
N GLU A 169 2.52 28.34 -3.85
CA GLU A 169 2.07 29.35 -2.89
C GLU A 169 3.26 30.00 -2.16
N LEU A 170 4.19 29.20 -1.63
CA LEU A 170 5.39 29.74 -0.96
C LEU A 170 6.24 30.56 -1.94
N SER A 171 6.39 30.13 -3.19
CA SER A 171 7.16 30.85 -4.20
C SER A 171 6.55 32.23 -4.54
N GLN A 172 5.23 32.36 -4.41
CA GLN A 172 4.47 33.59 -4.61
C GLN A 172 4.42 34.48 -3.35
N GLY A 173 5.05 34.07 -2.25
CA GLY A 173 4.96 34.76 -0.97
C GLY A 173 3.60 34.59 -0.29
N ILE A 174 2.82 33.58 -0.66
CA ILE A 174 1.57 33.24 0.02
C ILE A 174 1.90 32.32 1.19
N ASN A 175 1.37 32.64 2.37
CA ASN A 175 1.60 31.83 3.55
C ASN A 175 0.82 30.51 3.47
N VAL A 176 1.53 29.39 3.55
CA VAL A 176 0.93 28.06 3.68
C VAL A 176 0.52 27.81 5.13
N ASN A 177 -0.69 27.27 5.33
CA ASN A 177 -1.19 26.93 6.67
C ASN A 177 -0.29 25.90 7.40
N HIS A 178 -0.42 25.80 8.72
CA HIS A 178 0.41 24.90 9.54
C HIS A 178 0.41 23.45 9.03
N THR A 179 -0.77 22.91 8.70
CA THR A 179 -0.92 21.56 8.14
C THR A 179 -0.15 21.39 6.82
N GLY A 180 -0.18 22.39 5.95
CA GLY A 180 0.53 22.41 4.68
C GLY A 180 2.05 22.50 4.85
N ARG A 181 2.53 23.23 5.85
CA ARG A 181 3.97 23.29 6.17
C ARG A 181 4.51 21.94 6.64
N VAL A 182 3.79 21.28 7.56
CA VAL A 182 4.14 19.93 8.04
C VAL A 182 4.06 18.92 6.88
N PHE A 183 3.02 19.01 6.05
CA PHE A 183 2.87 18.18 4.87
C PHE A 183 4.04 18.36 3.89
N LEU A 184 4.41 19.60 3.56
CA LEU A 184 5.49 19.90 2.64
C LEU A 184 6.81 19.33 3.14
N ALA A 185 7.17 19.56 4.41
CA ALA A 185 8.39 18.99 4.99
C ALA A 185 8.38 17.45 5.04
N ALA A 186 7.28 16.83 5.46
CA ALA A 186 7.15 15.38 5.51
C ALA A 186 7.18 14.74 4.11
N MET A 187 6.52 15.37 3.13
CA MET A 187 6.48 14.91 1.74
C MET A 187 7.85 15.06 1.08
N SER A 188 8.53 16.20 1.27
CA SER A 188 9.89 16.41 0.75
C SER A 188 10.86 15.35 1.27
N ARG A 189 10.80 15.03 2.57
CA ARG A 189 11.56 13.94 3.17
C ARG A 189 11.24 12.61 2.51
N ALA A 190 9.96 12.30 2.34
CA ALA A 190 9.53 11.04 1.74
C ALA A 190 10.03 10.90 0.29
N MET A 191 10.04 11.99 -0.49
CA MET A 191 10.57 12.07 -1.86
C MET A 191 12.10 12.11 -1.97
N GLY A 192 12.81 12.09 -0.83
CA GLY A 192 14.27 12.07 -0.82
C GLY A 192 14.94 13.43 -0.99
N HIS A 193 14.22 14.56 -0.87
CA HIS A 193 14.86 15.86 -0.80
C HIS A 193 15.70 15.98 0.48
N THR A 194 16.83 16.67 0.39
CA THR A 194 17.64 16.99 1.57
C THR A 194 16.95 18.05 2.44
N PRO A 195 17.31 18.17 3.73
CA PRO A 195 16.79 19.24 4.58
C PRO A 195 17.02 20.63 3.97
N GLU A 196 18.18 20.86 3.35
CA GLU A 196 18.56 22.16 2.77
C GLU A 196 17.62 22.55 1.62
N VAL A 197 17.33 21.59 0.73
CA VAL A 197 16.35 21.81 -0.36
C VAL A 197 14.98 22.10 0.22
N THR A 198 14.57 21.39 1.27
CA THR A 198 13.26 21.60 1.89
C THR A 198 13.14 22.96 2.57
N ILE A 199 14.20 23.41 3.25
CA ILE A 199 14.26 24.75 3.86
C ILE A 199 14.16 25.83 2.78
N SER A 200 14.78 25.62 1.61
CA SER A 200 14.72 26.58 0.50
C SER A 200 13.30 26.85 -0.01
N PHE A 201 12.40 25.88 0.06
CA PHE A 201 10.99 26.09 -0.30
C PHE A 201 10.29 27.11 0.59
N PHE A 202 10.72 27.25 1.84
CA PHE A 202 10.13 28.20 2.80
C PHE A 202 10.77 29.59 2.76
N ALA A 203 11.87 29.79 2.03
CA ALA A 203 12.63 31.04 2.05
C ALA A 203 11.81 32.28 1.63
N ASN A 204 10.81 32.08 0.77
CA ASN A 204 9.92 33.15 0.32
C ASN A 204 8.66 33.32 1.17
N ALA A 205 8.52 32.56 2.28
CA ALA A 205 7.36 32.68 3.15
C ALA A 205 7.35 34.03 3.90
N PRO A 206 6.18 34.70 4.06
CA PRO A 206 6.09 36.01 4.73
C PRO A 206 6.60 36.04 6.18
N ASP A 207 6.55 34.90 6.87
CA ASP A 207 6.92 34.70 8.27
C ASP A 207 8.21 33.87 8.40
N TYR A 208 9.02 33.79 7.34
CA TYR A 208 10.21 32.95 7.30
C TYR A 208 11.24 33.38 8.36
N SER A 209 11.64 32.41 9.19
CA SER A 209 12.75 32.51 10.13
C SER A 209 13.66 31.31 9.91
N ALA A 210 14.90 31.57 9.45
CA ALA A 210 15.85 30.51 9.09
C ALA A 210 16.10 29.53 10.24
N ASP A 211 16.31 30.02 11.46
CA ASP A 211 16.57 29.17 12.64
C ASP A 211 15.36 28.29 12.97
N THR A 212 14.17 28.89 12.98
CA THR A 212 12.92 28.20 13.33
C THR A 212 12.56 27.15 12.29
N THR A 213 12.64 27.50 11.01
CA THR A 213 12.34 26.58 9.90
C THR A 213 13.36 25.44 9.85
N THR A 214 14.65 25.72 10.04
CA THR A 214 15.70 24.69 10.10
C THR A 214 15.42 23.69 11.22
N TYR A 215 15.12 24.18 12.42
CA TYR A 215 14.80 23.32 13.56
C TYR A 215 13.56 22.45 13.28
N GLN A 216 12.48 23.05 12.76
CA GLN A 216 11.23 22.32 12.47
C GLN A 216 11.40 21.27 11.37
N VAL A 217 12.09 21.61 10.28
CA VAL A 217 12.35 20.67 9.18
C VAL A 217 13.23 19.52 9.67
N ASN A 218 14.32 19.80 10.39
CA ASN A 218 15.18 18.75 10.94
C ASN A 218 14.43 17.83 11.90
N HIS A 219 13.58 18.39 12.76
CA HIS A 219 12.75 17.58 13.67
C HIS A 219 11.83 16.62 12.91
N ILE A 220 11.21 17.07 11.82
CA ILE A 220 10.36 16.23 10.96
C ILE A 220 11.18 15.14 10.26
N TYR A 221 12.38 15.48 9.81
CA TYR A 221 13.32 14.56 9.16
C TYR A 221 13.77 13.44 10.10
N GLU A 222 14.14 13.79 11.34
CA GLU A 222 14.54 12.86 12.40
C GLU A 222 13.40 11.94 12.84
N ARG A 223 12.21 12.49 13.07
CA ARG A 223 11.01 11.74 13.52
C ARG A 223 10.44 10.81 12.44
N LYS A 224 10.88 10.97 11.19
CA LYS A 224 10.42 10.20 10.03
C LYS A 224 8.90 10.20 9.87
N TYR A 225 8.27 11.37 10.05
CA TYR A 225 6.82 11.47 9.91
C TYR A 225 6.37 11.09 8.50
N THR A 226 5.27 10.34 8.44
CA THR A 226 4.61 10.02 7.16
C THR A 226 3.75 11.23 6.75
N PRO A 227 3.80 11.66 5.47
CA PRO A 227 2.95 12.74 4.99
C PRO A 227 1.47 12.45 5.22
N HIS A 228 0.66 13.50 5.30
CA HIS A 228 -0.79 13.33 5.40
C HIS A 228 -1.39 12.72 4.12
N GLY A 229 -2.36 11.80 4.30
CA GLY A 229 -3.12 11.22 3.19
C GLY A 229 -4.17 12.16 2.60
N CYS A 230 -4.75 11.80 1.46
CA CYS A 230 -5.66 12.67 0.70
C CYS A 230 -6.87 13.15 1.52
N ALA A 231 -7.46 12.27 2.34
CA ALA A 231 -8.59 12.64 3.20
C ALA A 231 -8.22 13.75 4.21
N ALA A 232 -7.05 13.63 4.86
CA ALA A 232 -6.55 14.63 5.80
C ALA A 232 -6.19 15.95 5.09
N LEU A 233 -5.65 15.88 3.87
CA LEU A 233 -5.36 17.07 3.06
C LEU A 233 -6.63 17.79 2.58
N LYS A 234 -7.70 17.04 2.27
CA LYS A 234 -9.02 17.62 1.95
C LYS A 234 -9.60 18.35 3.17
N THR A 235 -9.61 17.71 4.33
CA THR A 235 -10.10 18.34 5.58
C THR A 235 -9.22 19.53 6.01
N GLY A 236 -7.90 19.44 5.80
CA GLY A 236 -6.94 20.49 6.12
C GLY A 236 -6.84 21.61 5.07
N ALA A 237 -7.77 21.69 4.12
CA ALA A 237 -7.81 22.68 3.04
C ALA A 237 -6.48 22.79 2.25
N ARG A 238 -5.83 21.65 2.00
CA ARG A 238 -4.54 21.56 1.30
C ARG A 238 -4.62 20.83 -0.04
N CYS A 239 -5.70 20.10 -0.30
CA CYS A 239 -5.94 19.47 -1.60
C CYS A 239 -6.49 20.52 -2.58
N PRO A 240 -5.75 20.90 -3.65
CA PRO A 240 -6.20 21.92 -4.61
C PRO A 240 -7.11 21.32 -5.70
N VAL A 241 -7.26 20.00 -5.73
CA VAL A 241 -7.94 19.26 -6.80
C VAL A 241 -9.41 19.08 -6.44
N SER A 242 -10.30 19.51 -7.35
CA SER A 242 -11.72 19.14 -7.37
C SER A 242 -11.94 17.95 -8.31
N PHE A 243 -13.09 17.29 -8.17
CA PHE A 243 -13.42 16.14 -9.02
C PHE A 243 -13.44 16.53 -10.50
N GLY A 244 -12.65 15.83 -11.32
CA GLY A 244 -12.49 16.10 -12.75
C GLY A 244 -11.26 16.94 -13.14
N ASP A 245 -10.56 17.56 -12.17
CA ASP A 245 -9.36 18.35 -12.45
C ASP A 245 -8.15 17.47 -12.75
N ASP A 246 -8.02 16.32 -12.06
CA ASP A 246 -6.94 15.35 -12.26
C ASP A 246 -7.49 13.92 -12.23
N ARG A 247 -7.44 13.26 -13.40
CA ARG A 247 -7.96 11.90 -13.61
C ARG A 247 -7.32 10.85 -12.70
N LEU A 248 -6.08 11.06 -12.27
CA LEU A 248 -5.35 10.14 -11.41
C LEU A 248 -5.73 10.37 -9.93
N CYS A 249 -5.98 11.60 -9.52
CA CYS A 249 -6.54 11.95 -8.21
C CYS A 249 -7.99 11.46 -8.04
N ASP A 250 -8.76 11.36 -9.12
CA ASP A 250 -10.15 10.91 -9.12
C ASP A 250 -10.30 9.39 -8.94
N GLN A 251 -9.21 8.62 -9.00
CA GLN A 251 -9.26 7.16 -8.86
C GLN A 251 -9.63 6.75 -7.42
N GLU A 252 -10.51 5.75 -7.28
CA GLU A 252 -10.97 5.27 -5.96
C GLU A 252 -9.82 4.77 -5.06
N TRP A 253 -8.77 4.21 -5.65
CA TRP A 253 -7.59 3.70 -4.93
C TRP A 253 -6.58 4.81 -4.57
N MET A 254 -6.77 6.04 -5.06
CA MET A 254 -5.87 7.19 -4.87
C MET A 254 -6.08 7.86 -3.50
N THR A 255 -5.61 7.19 -2.46
CA THR A 255 -5.84 7.62 -1.07
C THR A 255 -4.69 8.45 -0.47
N HIS A 256 -3.55 8.58 -1.17
CA HIS A 256 -2.35 9.20 -0.62
C HIS A 256 -1.45 9.86 -1.69
N PRO A 257 -0.86 11.04 -1.46
CA PRO A 257 0.04 11.71 -2.41
C PRO A 257 1.26 10.87 -2.84
N LEU A 258 1.83 10.08 -1.92
CA LEU A 258 2.88 9.10 -2.26
C LEU A 258 2.43 8.02 -3.26
N LYS A 259 1.15 7.62 -3.26
CA LYS A 259 0.62 6.69 -4.29
C LYS A 259 0.56 7.37 -5.65
N TYR A 260 0.18 8.66 -5.68
CA TYR A 260 0.17 9.45 -6.90
C TYR A 260 1.56 9.53 -7.53
N LEU A 261 2.56 9.91 -6.72
CA LEU A 261 3.95 10.01 -7.14
C LEU A 261 4.47 8.69 -7.73
N ARG A 262 4.25 7.57 -7.02
CA ARG A 262 4.64 6.23 -7.50
C ARG A 262 3.92 5.83 -8.79
N ALA A 263 2.65 6.18 -8.93
CA ALA A 263 1.89 5.87 -10.14
C ALA A 263 2.43 6.62 -11.36
N LYS A 264 2.77 7.91 -11.21
CA LYS A 264 3.41 8.69 -12.28
C LYS A 264 4.80 8.17 -12.64
N GLN A 265 5.66 7.95 -11.64
CA GLN A 265 7.00 7.42 -11.87
C GLN A 265 6.94 6.06 -12.58
N ARG A 266 6.08 5.14 -12.15
CA ARG A 266 5.90 3.84 -12.80
C ARG A 266 5.47 3.97 -14.26
N ARG A 267 4.52 4.88 -14.55
CA ARG A 267 4.05 5.12 -15.91
C ARG A 267 5.19 5.64 -16.79
N ARG A 268 5.96 6.62 -16.30
CA ARG A 268 7.10 7.19 -17.03
C ARG A 268 8.15 6.12 -17.33
N TYR A 269 8.51 5.29 -16.35
CA TYR A 269 9.46 4.20 -16.55
C TYR A 269 9.00 3.19 -17.59
N GLN A 270 7.69 2.91 -17.66
CA GLN A 270 7.12 2.05 -18.70
C GLN A 270 7.18 2.70 -20.09
N GLU A 271 6.88 4.00 -20.17
CA GLU A 271 6.96 4.77 -21.42
C GLU A 271 8.42 4.87 -21.93
N GLU A 272 9.39 5.08 -21.03
CA GLU A 272 10.83 5.09 -21.35
C GLU A 272 11.31 3.72 -21.86
N ASN A 273 10.99 2.62 -21.16
CA ASN A 273 11.34 1.27 -21.63
C ASN A 273 10.70 0.94 -22.99
N GLN A 274 9.45 1.34 -23.22
CA GLN A 274 8.78 1.11 -24.52
C GLN A 274 9.43 1.92 -25.64
N ALA A 275 9.86 3.15 -25.35
CA ALA A 275 10.58 3.99 -26.30
C ALA A 275 11.98 3.42 -26.62
N GLU A 276 12.68 2.87 -25.63
CA GLU A 276 13.97 2.19 -25.83
C GLU A 276 13.82 0.94 -26.69
N ILE A 277 12.80 0.10 -26.44
CA ILE A 277 12.51 -1.09 -27.25
C ILE A 277 12.19 -0.71 -28.71
N GLN A 278 11.38 0.35 -28.93
CA GLN A 278 11.05 0.82 -30.28
C GLN A 278 12.25 1.45 -31.01
N ALA A 279 13.13 2.13 -30.27
CA ALA A 279 14.36 2.69 -30.83
C ALA A 279 15.33 1.59 -31.30
N ASP A 280 15.45 0.50 -30.55
CA ASP A 280 16.31 -0.65 -30.89
C ASP A 280 15.76 -1.43 -32.11
N GLU A 281 14.43 -1.57 -32.23
CA GLU A 281 13.79 -2.16 -33.42
C GLU A 281 13.96 -1.30 -34.68
N SER A 282 13.90 0.03 -34.55
CA SER A 282 14.04 0.96 -35.68
C SER A 282 15.48 1.07 -36.21
N THR A 283 16.48 0.91 -35.35
CA THR A 283 17.91 0.88 -35.73
C THR A 283 18.28 -0.45 -36.39
N ALA A 284 17.67 -1.56 -35.98
CA ALA A 284 17.81 -2.86 -36.68
C ALA A 284 17.18 -2.86 -38.09
N GLY A 285 16.10 -2.10 -38.32
CA GLY A 285 15.41 -2.04 -39.61
C GLY A 285 16.10 -1.20 -40.71
N THR A 286 17.07 -0.34 -40.36
CA THR A 286 17.69 0.59 -41.33
C THR A 286 18.91 -0.01 -42.07
N SER A 287 19.41 -1.19 -41.67
CA SER A 287 20.62 -1.79 -42.26
C SER A 287 20.39 -2.64 -43.52
N GLN A 288 19.16 -2.76 -44.05
CA GLN A 288 18.84 -3.69 -45.16
C GLN A 288 18.56 -3.02 -46.53
N ASN A 289 19.05 -1.82 -46.81
CA ASN A 289 19.03 -1.27 -48.17
C ASN A 289 20.40 -0.74 -48.60
N ARG A 290 21.26 -1.65 -49.07
CA ARG A 290 22.35 -1.31 -50.01
C ARG A 290 22.11 -2.05 -51.33
N PRO A 291 22.25 -1.40 -52.50
CA PRO A 291 22.00 -2.04 -53.78
C PRO A 291 23.06 -3.11 -54.05
N ILE A 292 22.62 -4.23 -54.64
CA ILE A 292 23.48 -5.33 -55.10
C ILE A 292 24.13 -4.87 -56.41
N ASP A 293 25.43 -4.61 -56.39
CA ASP A 293 26.24 -4.54 -57.60
C ASP A 293 26.80 -5.93 -57.91
N VAL A 294 26.53 -6.37 -59.14
CA VAL A 294 26.95 -7.62 -59.75
C VAL A 294 28.39 -7.47 -60.23
N ALA A 295 29.29 -8.37 -59.81
CA ALA A 295 30.51 -8.65 -60.57
C ALA A 295 30.98 -10.09 -60.35
N GLU A 296 30.95 -10.78 -61.47
CA GLU A 296 31.32 -12.14 -61.81
C GLU A 296 32.85 -12.36 -61.83
N SER A 297 33.28 -13.59 -61.58
CA SER A 297 34.49 -14.30 -62.07
C SER A 297 35.24 -15.03 -60.95
N ASN A 298 35.90 -16.17 -61.13
CA ASN A 298 35.82 -17.34 -62.03
C ASN A 298 36.94 -18.27 -61.51
N GLU A 299 36.90 -19.56 -61.86
CA GLU A 299 38.02 -20.53 -61.78
C GLU A 299 38.43 -21.06 -60.40
N LEU A 300 38.88 -22.31 -60.21
CA LEU A 300 38.86 -23.60 -60.91
C LEU A 300 39.42 -24.62 -59.88
N ASP A 301 39.10 -25.90 -60.09
CA ASP A 301 39.78 -27.12 -59.64
C ASP A 301 41.15 -26.99 -58.93
N ASP A 302 41.38 -27.79 -57.87
CA ASP A 302 42.12 -29.05 -58.03
C ASP A 302 42.14 -29.94 -56.75
N SER A 303 41.86 -31.23 -57.00
CA SER A 303 42.43 -32.44 -56.40
C SER A 303 42.39 -32.77 -54.90
N SER A 304 41.75 -33.94 -54.68
CA SER A 304 42.03 -35.04 -53.71
C SER A 304 41.52 -34.92 -52.28
#